data_AF-A0A9E3WHH4-F1
#
_entry.id   AF-A0A9E3WHH4-F1
#
_cell.length_a   1.000
_cell.length_b   1.000
_cell.length_c   1.000
_cell.angle_alpha   90.00
_cell.angle_beta   90.00
_cell.angle_gamma   90.00
#
_symmetry.space_group_name_H-M   'P 1'
#
loop_
_entity.id
_entity.type
_entity.pdbx_description
1 polymer ?
#
loop_
_entity_poly.entity_id
_entity_poly.type
_entity_poly.pdbx_seq_one_letter_code
_entity_poly.pdbx_strand_id
1 'polypeptide(L)'
;MEGRPEIIAAVLTFALVVLGVGILINVIICALLSSAFKRVPPQFRQLEPGLVWLLLIPCFSLVWNFFVFPRLSQSFKKYFDASGRPEVGDCGSAVGLAYSITCACCLVPYLGCVTGIASLILLIIFLIKANDLKNMIPIGAGVPPAAPSSPGRFCGSCGAAVSAGTSFCPSCGKAV
;
A
#
# COMPACT_ATOMS: atom_id res chain seq x y z
N MET A 1 -33.48 -20.83 30.36
CA MET A 1 -32.86 -20.86 29.02
C MET A 1 -33.19 -22.22 28.39
N GLU A 2 -34.45 -22.44 28.03
CA GLU A 2 -34.89 -23.68 27.37
C GLU A 2 -34.87 -23.44 25.86
N GLY A 3 -33.67 -23.26 25.30
CA GLY A 3 -33.51 -23.06 23.87
C GLY A 3 -33.75 -24.39 23.16
N ARG A 4 -34.76 -24.46 22.28
CA ARG A 4 -34.95 -25.58 21.33
C ARG A 4 -33.57 -25.93 20.74
N PRO A 5 -33.05 -27.15 20.93
CA PRO A 5 -31.69 -27.50 20.49
C PRO A 5 -31.50 -27.26 18.99
N GLU A 6 -32.57 -27.37 18.20
CA GLU A 6 -32.64 -26.99 16.78
C GLU A 6 -32.25 -25.52 16.50
N ILE A 7 -32.72 -24.58 17.33
CA ILE A 7 -32.41 -23.15 17.18
C ILE A 7 -30.95 -22.89 17.57
N ILE A 8 -30.47 -23.54 18.63
CA ILE A 8 -29.06 -23.43 19.06
C ILE A 8 -28.15 -23.99 17.96
N ALA A 9 -28.48 -25.15 17.40
CA ALA A 9 -27.73 -25.76 16.30
C ALA A 9 -27.74 -24.89 15.03
N ALA A 10 -28.88 -24.30 14.66
CA ALA A 10 -28.98 -23.39 13.53
C ALA A 10 -28.16 -22.11 13.73
N VAL A 11 -28.21 -21.49 14.92
CA VAL A 11 -27.45 -20.29 15.26
C VAL A 11 -25.95 -20.58 15.29
N LEU A 12 -25.53 -21.70 15.90
CA LEU A 12 -24.11 -22.11 15.92
C LEU A 12 -23.59 -22.38 14.52
N THR A 13 -24.36 -23.08 13.68
CA THR A 13 -23.97 -23.36 12.29
C THR A 13 -23.83 -22.07 11.50
N PHE A 14 -24.80 -21.16 11.60
CA PHE A 14 -24.74 -19.85 10.95
C PHE A 14 -23.54 -19.03 11.43
N ALA A 15 -23.30 -18.97 12.75
CA ALA A 15 -22.16 -18.26 13.32
C ALA A 15 -20.81 -18.83 12.84
N LEU A 16 -20.68 -20.17 12.76
CA LEU A 16 -19.49 -20.83 12.24
C LEU A 16 -19.26 -20.54 10.76
N VAL A 17 -20.31 -20.52 9.95
CA VAL A 17 -20.22 -20.17 8.52
C VAL A 17 -19.78 -18.71 8.34
N VAL A 18 -20.42 -17.77 9.04
CA VAL A 18 -20.07 -16.34 8.98
C VAL A 18 -18.62 -16.12 9.43
N LEU A 19 -18.21 -16.77 10.52
CA LEU A 19 -16.84 -16.70 11.02
C LEU A 19 -15.84 -17.28 10.01
N GLY A 20 -16.13 -18.45 9.44
CA GLY A 20 -15.29 -19.10 8.44
C GLY A 20 -15.12 -18.27 7.17
N VAL A 21 -16.21 -17.71 6.64
CA VAL A 21 -16.19 -16.81 5.48
C VAL A 21 -15.42 -15.53 5.79
N GLY A 22 -15.64 -14.91 6.95
CA GLY A 22 -14.93 -13.71 7.37
C GLY A 22 -13.41 -13.93 7.49
N ILE A 23 -12.99 -15.07 8.03
CA ILE A 23 -11.57 -15.45 8.10
C ILE A 23 -11.00 -15.64 6.69
N LEU A 24 -11.71 -16.38 5.82
CA LEU A 24 -11.26 -16.63 4.44
C LEU A 24 -11.04 -15.32 3.66
N ILE A 25 -11.98 -14.38 3.76
CA ILE A 25 -11.86 -13.05 3.11
C ILE A 25 -10.62 -12.32 3.61
N ASN A 26 -10.38 -12.29 4.93
CA ASN A 26 -9.19 -11.63 5.49
C ASN A 26 -7.89 -12.27 5.03
N VAL A 27 -7.84 -13.61 4.94
CA VAL A 27 -6.69 -14.34 4.40
C VAL A 27 -6.42 -13.94 2.94
N ILE A 28 -7.47 -13.82 2.11
CA ILE A 28 -7.34 -13.39 0.71
C ILE A 28 -6.78 -11.96 0.64
N ILE A 29 -7.28 -11.03 1.46
CA ILE A 29 -6.79 -9.64 1.51
C ILE A 29 -5.30 -9.62 1.90
N CYS A 30 -4.91 -10.37 2.93
CA CYS A 30 -3.51 -10.48 3.35
C CYS A 30 -2.63 -11.10 2.26
N ALA A 31 -3.14 -12.09 1.52
CA ALA A 31 -2.44 -12.71 0.39
C ALA A 31 -2.24 -11.72 -0.77
N LEU A 32 -3.23 -10.89 -1.09
CA LEU A 32 -3.12 -9.86 -2.12
C LEU A 32 -2.10 -8.78 -1.74
N LEU A 33 -2.18 -8.26 -0.52
CA LEU A 33 -1.23 -7.28 0.02
C LEU A 33 0.20 -7.84 0.06
N SER A 34 0.39 -9.05 0.57
CA SER A 34 1.72 -9.68 0.62
C SER A 34 2.29 -9.96 -0.78
N SER A 35 1.44 -10.32 -1.75
CA SER A 35 1.84 -10.47 -3.15
C SER A 35 2.27 -9.13 -3.77
N ALA A 36 1.58 -8.04 -3.42
CA ALA A 36 1.95 -6.69 -3.83
C ALA A 36 3.32 -6.28 -3.25
N PHE A 37 3.56 -6.52 -1.95
CA PHE A 37 4.87 -6.25 -1.33
C PHE A 37 6.01 -7.10 -1.90
N LYS A 38 5.75 -8.37 -2.23
CA LYS A 38 6.74 -9.25 -2.87
C LYS A 38 7.15 -8.76 -4.26
N ARG A 39 6.24 -8.06 -4.96
CA ARG A 39 6.49 -7.49 -6.29
C ARG A 39 7.44 -6.30 -6.23
N VAL A 40 7.37 -5.49 -5.17
CA VAL A 40 8.24 -4.33 -4.99
C VAL A 40 9.66 -4.80 -4.64
N PRO A 41 10.71 -4.22 -5.27
CA PRO A 41 12.10 -4.54 -4.95
C PRO A 41 12.41 -4.29 -3.47
N PRO A 42 13.26 -5.12 -2.82
CA PRO A 42 13.49 -5.07 -1.38
C PRO A 42 14.01 -3.71 -0.87
N GLN A 43 14.76 -2.98 -1.68
CA GLN A 43 15.27 -1.63 -1.37
C GLN A 43 14.19 -0.54 -1.21
N PHE A 44 13.05 -0.66 -1.88
CA PHE A 44 11.94 0.31 -1.78
C PHE A 44 10.82 -0.18 -0.85
N ARG A 45 10.97 -1.40 -0.33
CA ARG A 45 9.97 -2.05 0.50
C ARG A 45 9.99 -1.47 1.92
N GLN A 46 8.88 -0.87 2.34
CA GLN A 46 8.71 -0.27 3.68
C GLN A 46 8.24 -1.27 4.75
N LEU A 47 7.81 -2.45 4.33
CA LEU A 47 7.29 -3.50 5.21
C LEU A 47 7.56 -4.87 4.61
N GLU A 48 8.03 -5.82 5.41
CA GLU A 48 8.18 -7.20 4.93
C GLU A 48 6.82 -7.86 4.72
N PRO A 49 6.67 -8.69 3.66
CA PRO A 49 5.40 -9.31 3.30
C PRO A 49 4.85 -10.25 4.39
N GLY A 50 5.71 -10.76 5.29
CA GLY A 50 5.29 -11.55 6.45
C GLY A 50 4.53 -10.73 7.49
N LEU A 51 4.86 -9.44 7.65
CA LEU A 51 4.23 -8.58 8.64
C LEU A 51 2.79 -8.20 8.30
N VAL A 52 2.37 -8.37 7.05
CA VAL A 52 0.97 -8.15 6.62
C VAL A 52 0.03 -9.12 7.33
N TRP A 53 0.47 -10.33 7.65
CA TRP A 53 -0.35 -11.36 8.29
C TRP A 53 -0.76 -11.01 9.73
N LEU A 54 -0.09 -10.04 10.37
CA LEU A 54 -0.54 -9.53 11.66
C LEU A 54 -1.90 -8.82 11.59
N LEU A 55 -2.38 -8.42 10.39
CA LEU A 55 -3.76 -7.94 10.23
C LEU A 55 -4.82 -8.99 10.59
N LEU A 56 -4.47 -10.28 10.59
CA LEU A 56 -5.41 -11.34 10.94
C LEU A 56 -5.78 -11.32 12.44
N ILE A 57 -4.99 -10.63 13.27
CA ILE A 57 -5.20 -10.54 14.72
C ILE A 57 -6.17 -9.35 15.00
N PRO A 58 -7.41 -9.59 15.45
CA PRO A 58 -8.48 -8.56 15.46
C PRO A 58 -8.19 -7.32 16.31
N CYS A 59 -7.58 -7.45 17.49
CA CYS A 59 -7.26 -6.28 18.32
C CYS A 59 -6.06 -5.48 17.76
N PHE A 60 -5.10 -6.18 17.17
CA PHE A 60 -3.90 -5.57 16.61
C PHE A 60 -4.17 -4.97 15.22
N SER A 61 -5.10 -5.55 14.46
CA SER A 61 -5.43 -5.13 13.10
C SER A 61 -5.88 -3.67 13.04
N LEU A 62 -6.63 -3.18 14.02
CA LEU A 62 -7.09 -1.79 14.08
C LEU A 62 -5.94 -0.79 13.97
N VAL A 63 -4.87 -0.99 14.74
CA VAL A 63 -3.68 -0.13 14.70
C VAL A 63 -2.83 -0.46 13.47
N TRP A 64 -2.68 -1.74 13.16
CA TRP A 64 -1.81 -2.20 12.09
C TRP A 64 -2.27 -1.78 10.69
N ASN A 65 -3.58 -1.60 10.49
CA ASN A 65 -4.15 -1.03 9.26
C ASN A 65 -3.50 0.31 8.89
N PHE A 66 -3.33 1.21 9.87
CA PHE A 66 -2.68 2.51 9.66
C PHE A 66 -1.22 2.42 9.25
N PHE A 67 -0.55 1.30 9.53
CA PHE A 67 0.83 1.09 9.12
C PHE A 67 0.91 0.39 7.77
N VAL A 68 0.16 -0.69 7.57
CA VAL A 68 0.29 -1.53 6.37
C VAL A 68 -0.18 -0.82 5.10
N PHE A 69 -1.34 -0.18 5.12
CA PHE A 69 -1.91 0.43 3.93
C PHE A 69 -1.08 1.62 3.42
N PRO A 70 -0.74 2.63 4.26
CA PRO A 70 0.13 3.72 3.82
C PRO A 70 1.54 3.26 3.45
N ARG A 71 2.14 2.30 4.18
CA ARG A 71 3.49 1.80 3.85
C ARG A 71 3.52 1.06 2.52
N LEU A 72 2.45 0.34 2.16
CA LEU A 72 2.33 -0.27 0.84
C LEU A 72 2.34 0.78 -0.26
N SER A 73 1.48 1.81 -0.15
CA SER A 73 1.44 2.91 -1.12
C SER A 73 2.76 3.67 -1.20
N GLN A 74 3.42 3.90 -0.07
CA GLN A 74 4.75 4.53 -0.04
C GLN A 74 5.82 3.67 -0.71
N SER A 75 5.75 2.34 -0.58
CA SER A 75 6.70 1.43 -1.23
C SER A 75 6.56 1.52 -2.75
N PHE A 76 5.31 1.57 -3.25
CA PHE A 76 5.04 1.82 -4.67
C PHE A 76 5.52 3.20 -5.10
N LYS A 77 5.17 4.26 -4.36
CA LYS A 77 5.54 5.64 -4.67
C LYS A 77 7.06 5.80 -4.80
N LYS A 78 7.83 5.30 -3.83
CA LYS A 78 9.31 5.32 -3.89
C LYS A 78 9.87 4.61 -5.14
N TYR A 79 9.27 3.49 -5.53
CA TYR A 79 9.69 2.76 -6.74
C TYR A 79 9.37 3.55 -8.02
N PHE A 80 8.16 4.10 -8.15
CA PHE A 80 7.76 4.84 -9.34
C PHE A 80 8.44 6.21 -9.44
N ASP A 81 8.68 6.88 -8.31
CA ASP A 81 9.49 8.10 -8.23
C ASP A 81 10.93 7.82 -8.71
N ALA A 82 11.54 6.73 -8.24
CA ALA A 82 12.87 6.30 -8.70
C ALA A 82 12.88 5.84 -10.17
N SER A 83 11.74 5.38 -10.69
CA SER A 83 11.55 4.99 -12.09
C SER A 83 11.24 6.18 -13.01
N GLY A 84 11.09 7.39 -12.46
CA GLY A 84 10.78 8.58 -13.25
C GLY A 84 9.36 8.60 -13.82
N ARG A 85 8.41 7.90 -13.18
CA ARG A 85 7.01 7.82 -13.57
C ARG A 85 6.11 8.55 -12.59
N PRO A 86 6.06 9.90 -12.61
CA PRO A 86 5.20 10.67 -11.71
C PRO A 86 3.71 10.52 -12.04
N GLU A 87 3.33 9.92 -13.18
CA GLU A 87 1.92 9.79 -13.59
C GLU A 87 1.06 8.95 -12.63
N VAL A 88 1.68 8.09 -11.80
CA VAL A 88 0.96 7.22 -10.86
C VAL A 88 0.43 7.96 -9.61
N GLY A 89 0.83 9.22 -9.42
CA GLY A 89 0.40 10.08 -8.31
C GLY A 89 0.69 9.46 -6.93
N ASP A 90 -0.25 9.59 -6.00
CA ASP A 90 -0.07 9.15 -4.60
C ASP A 90 -0.14 7.64 -4.36
N CYS A 91 -0.17 6.81 -5.40
CA CYS A 91 -0.17 5.34 -5.30
C CYS A 91 -1.22 4.75 -4.31
N GLY A 92 -2.32 5.47 -4.09
CA GLY A 92 -3.40 5.04 -3.20
C GLY A 92 -3.21 5.41 -1.72
N SER A 93 -2.20 6.23 -1.38
CA SER A 93 -1.92 6.60 0.02
C SER A 93 -3.11 7.26 0.71
N ALA A 94 -3.81 8.16 0.02
CA ALA A 94 -5.02 8.81 0.56
C ALA A 94 -6.16 7.80 0.80
N VAL A 95 -6.37 6.86 -0.12
CA VAL A 95 -7.42 5.83 -0.01
C VAL A 95 -7.10 4.86 1.13
N GLY A 96 -5.85 4.41 1.25
CA GLY A 96 -5.41 3.51 2.33
C GLY A 96 -5.50 4.16 3.71
N LEU A 97 -5.20 5.46 3.79
CA LEU A 97 -5.37 6.23 5.02
C LEU A 97 -6.85 6.43 5.36
N ALA A 98 -7.67 6.81 4.38
CA ALA A 98 -9.11 6.96 4.56
C ALA A 98 -9.74 5.65 5.06
N TYR A 99 -9.38 4.51 4.45
CA TYR A 99 -9.81 3.18 4.90
C TYR A 99 -9.46 2.93 6.37
N SER A 100 -8.21 3.21 6.76
CA SER A 100 -7.73 3.00 8.13
C SER A 100 -8.50 3.86 9.13
N ILE A 101 -8.73 5.15 8.80
CA ILE A 101 -9.53 6.07 9.61
C ILE A 101 -10.97 5.57 9.75
N THR A 102 -11.60 5.17 8.64
CA THR A 102 -12.97 4.66 8.67
C THR A 102 -13.10 3.38 9.50
N CYS A 103 -12.11 2.48 9.42
CA CYS A 103 -12.05 1.29 10.28
C CYS A 103 -11.92 1.64 11.77
N ALA A 104 -11.14 2.67 12.12
CA ALA A 104 -11.07 3.15 13.50
C ALA A 104 -12.40 3.77 13.97
N CYS A 105 -13.09 4.49 13.08
CA CYS A 105 -14.40 5.07 13.37
C CYS A 105 -15.49 4.01 13.64
N CYS A 106 -15.33 2.77 13.16
CA CYS A 106 -16.25 1.67 13.49
C CYS A 106 -16.27 1.32 15.00
N LEU A 107 -15.28 1.76 15.78
CA LEU A 107 -15.27 1.60 17.23
C LEU A 107 -16.30 2.52 17.92
N VAL A 108 -16.80 3.54 17.24
CA VAL A 108 -17.83 4.46 17.75
C VAL A 108 -19.21 3.87 17.43
N PRO A 109 -19.96 3.37 18.44
CA PRO A 109 -21.17 2.57 18.21
C PRO A 109 -22.31 3.30 17.48
N TYR A 110 -22.30 4.63 17.43
CA TYR A 110 -23.30 5.44 16.74
C TYR A 110 -23.07 5.61 15.22
N LEU A 111 -21.89 5.27 14.68
CA LEU A 111 -21.56 5.42 13.25
C LEU A 111 -21.44 4.09 12.49
N GLY A 112 -21.53 2.96 13.20
CA GLY A 112 -21.08 1.64 12.74
C GLY A 112 -21.68 1.13 11.42
N CYS A 113 -22.96 1.40 11.14
CA CYS A 113 -23.61 0.89 9.92
C CYS A 113 -23.09 1.59 8.64
N VAL A 114 -22.84 2.91 8.71
CA VAL A 114 -22.38 3.69 7.55
C VAL A 114 -20.88 3.50 7.35
N THR A 115 -20.10 3.48 8.43
CA THR A 115 -18.65 3.31 8.38
C THR A 115 -18.26 1.90 7.90
N GLY A 116 -19.04 0.87 8.23
CA GLY A 116 -18.82 -0.48 7.74
C GLY A 116 -18.82 -0.57 6.21
N ILE A 117 -19.87 -0.06 5.57
CA ILE A 117 -20.01 -0.07 4.10
C ILE A 117 -18.94 0.81 3.44
N ALA A 118 -18.70 2.02 3.96
CA ALA A 118 -17.69 2.92 3.43
C ALA A 118 -16.29 2.30 3.50
N SER A 119 -15.94 1.63 4.61
CA SER A 119 -14.65 0.98 4.76
C SER A 119 -14.44 -0.12 3.72
N LEU A 120 -15.47 -0.92 3.44
CA LEU A 120 -15.42 -1.96 2.42
C LEU A 120 -15.19 -1.37 1.03
N ILE A 121 -15.89 -0.30 0.66
CA ILE A 121 -15.70 0.37 -0.64
C ILE A 121 -14.26 0.89 -0.79
N LEU A 122 -13.74 1.58 0.23
CA LEU A 122 -12.37 2.12 0.22
C LEU A 122 -11.32 1.01 0.12
N LEU A 123 -11.54 -0.11 0.81
CA LEU A 123 -10.68 -1.29 0.73
C LEU A 123 -10.66 -1.86 -0.69
N ILE A 124 -11.82 -2.01 -1.34
CA ILE A 124 -11.90 -2.53 -2.71
C ILE A 124 -11.20 -1.59 -3.69
N ILE A 125 -11.42 -0.27 -3.60
CA ILE A 125 -10.72 0.72 -4.44
C ILE A 125 -9.20 0.61 -4.26
N PHE A 126 -8.75 0.51 -3.01
CA PHE A 126 -7.33 0.36 -2.70
C PHE A 126 -6.75 -0.93 -3.30
N LEU A 127 -7.43 -2.06 -3.17
CA LEU A 127 -6.98 -3.35 -3.70
C LEU A 127 -6.91 -3.37 -5.23
N ILE A 128 -7.89 -2.77 -5.91
CA ILE A 128 -7.88 -2.62 -7.37
C ILE A 128 -6.66 -1.80 -7.80
N LYS A 129 -6.44 -0.65 -7.15
CA LYS A 129 -5.28 0.21 -7.45
C LYS A 129 -3.96 -0.47 -7.14
N ALA A 130 -3.85 -1.19 -6.04
CA ALA A 130 -2.65 -1.96 -5.69
C ALA A 130 -2.37 -3.08 -6.72
N ASN A 131 -3.42 -3.72 -7.26
CA ASN A 131 -3.27 -4.73 -8.30
C ASN A 131 -2.82 -4.13 -9.64
N ASP A 132 -3.37 -2.98 -10.00
CA ASP A 132 -2.96 -2.23 -11.21
C ASP A 132 -1.47 -1.82 -11.13
N LEU A 133 -1.07 -1.19 -10.01
CA LEU A 133 0.33 -0.84 -9.74
C LEU A 133 1.25 -2.07 -9.72
N LYS A 134 0.80 -3.20 -9.15
CA LYS A 134 1.55 -4.47 -9.14
C LYS A 134 1.80 -4.98 -10.56
N ASN A 135 0.83 -4.82 -11.47
CA ASN A 135 0.95 -5.28 -12.85
C ASN A 135 1.89 -4.39 -13.68
N MET A 136 2.05 -3.12 -13.30
CA MET A 136 3.03 -2.21 -13.92
C MET A 136 4.49 -2.54 -13.57
N ILE A 137 4.73 -3.31 -12.50
CA ILE A 137 6.07 -3.72 -12.08
C ILE A 137 6.45 -5.05 -12.75
N PRO A 138 7.52 -5.08 -13.57
CA PRO A 138 7.97 -6.31 -14.21
C PRO A 138 8.43 -7.35 -13.18
N ILE A 139 8.25 -8.64 -13.52
CA ILE A 139 8.67 -9.75 -12.64
C ILE A 139 10.19 -9.70 -12.49
N GLY A 140 10.69 -9.58 -11.27
CA GLY A 140 12.13 -9.49 -11.01
C GLY A 140 12.73 -8.11 -11.30
N ALA A 141 11.91 -7.05 -11.31
CA ALA A 141 12.40 -5.68 -11.38
C ALA A 141 13.50 -5.47 -10.33
N GLY A 142 14.72 -5.19 -10.79
CA GLY A 142 15.81 -4.73 -9.95
C GLY A 142 15.62 -3.25 -9.58
N VAL A 143 16.72 -2.57 -9.28
CA VAL A 143 16.70 -1.10 -9.26
C VAL A 143 16.25 -0.62 -10.64
N PRO A 144 15.16 0.17 -10.76
CA PRO A 144 14.86 0.80 -12.03
C PRO A 144 16.08 1.64 -12.44
N PRO A 145 16.43 1.70 -13.74
CA PRO A 145 17.51 2.55 -14.19
C PRO A 145 17.23 3.95 -13.67
N ALA A 146 18.10 4.43 -12.78
CA ALA A 146 17.85 5.61 -11.97
C ALA A 146 17.30 6.72 -12.86
N ALA A 147 16.09 7.20 -12.55
CA ALA A 147 15.56 8.37 -13.20
C ALA A 147 16.63 9.46 -13.19
N PRO A 148 16.83 10.21 -14.31
CA PRO A 148 17.84 11.24 -14.37
C PRO A 148 17.62 12.21 -13.20
N SER A 149 18.52 12.15 -12.23
CA SER A 149 18.45 12.92 -11.01
C SER A 149 18.63 14.39 -11.34
N SER A 150 17.54 15.13 -11.15
CA SER A 150 17.47 16.60 -11.18
C SER A 150 17.58 17.24 -12.57
N PRO A 151 16.86 18.36 -12.84
CA PRO A 151 17.25 19.26 -13.92
C PRO A 151 18.69 19.70 -13.64
N GLY A 152 19.62 19.23 -14.46
CA GLY A 152 21.04 19.57 -14.35
C GLY A 152 21.19 21.09 -14.38
N ARG A 153 22.11 21.64 -13.60
CA ARG A 153 22.54 23.02 -13.83
C ARG A 153 23.22 23.05 -15.20
N PHE A 154 22.87 24.02 -16.02
CA PHE A 154 23.58 24.25 -17.27
C PHE A 154 24.77 25.15 -17.00
N CYS A 155 25.93 24.80 -17.57
CA CYS A 155 27.11 25.64 -17.47
C CYS A 155 26.87 26.97 -18.21
N GLY A 156 26.99 28.10 -17.52
CA GLY A 156 26.77 29.43 -18.11
C GLY A 156 27.77 29.82 -19.21
N SER A 157 28.89 29.11 -19.35
CA SER A 157 29.91 29.41 -20.37
C SER A 157 29.84 28.54 -21.62
N CYS A 158 29.35 27.30 -21.55
CA CYS A 158 29.32 26.40 -22.71
C CYS A 158 27.96 25.71 -22.92
N GLY A 159 27.00 25.87 -22.01
CA GLY A 159 25.67 25.28 -22.12
C GLY A 159 25.59 23.78 -21.83
N ALA A 160 26.69 23.13 -21.47
CA ALA A 160 26.68 21.71 -21.11
C ALA A 160 25.85 21.45 -19.83
N ALA A 161 25.11 20.35 -19.79
CA ALA A 161 24.40 19.90 -18.59
C ALA A 161 25.40 19.37 -17.55
N VAL A 162 25.27 19.81 -16.30
CA VAL A 162 26.19 19.46 -15.21
C VAL A 162 25.42 18.82 -14.06
N SER A 163 26.00 17.75 -13.50
CA SER A 163 25.43 17.01 -12.37
C SER A 163 25.54 17.82 -11.08
N ALA A 164 24.55 17.67 -10.19
CA ALA A 164 24.55 18.34 -8.90
C ALA A 164 25.71 17.80 -8.03
N GLY A 165 26.69 18.65 -7.72
CA GLY A 165 27.80 18.33 -6.82
C GLY A 165 29.21 18.49 -7.39
N THR A 166 29.36 18.79 -8.69
CA THR A 166 30.68 19.06 -9.28
C THR A 166 30.96 20.56 -9.28
N SER A 167 32.07 20.99 -8.67
CA SER A 167 32.50 22.39 -8.67
C SER A 167 33.01 22.89 -10.03
N PHE A 168 33.22 22.00 -11.00
CA PHE A 168 33.78 22.29 -12.32
C PHE A 168 33.00 21.58 -13.43
N CYS A 169 32.85 22.26 -14.58
CA CYS A 169 32.23 21.70 -15.78
C CYS A 169 33.20 20.72 -16.48
N PRO A 170 32.81 19.46 -16.72
CA PRO A 170 33.67 18.47 -17.38
C PRO A 170 33.91 18.75 -18.88
N SER A 171 33.10 19.57 -19.54
CA SER A 171 33.31 19.93 -20.97
C SER A 171 34.20 21.14 -21.19
N CYS A 172 34.19 22.14 -20.29
CA CYS A 172 34.93 23.40 -20.50
C CYS A 172 35.88 23.78 -19.36
N GLY A 173 35.92 23.01 -18.26
CA GLY A 173 36.83 23.21 -17.13
C GLY A 173 36.52 24.40 -16.22
N LYS A 174 35.50 25.21 -16.51
CA LYS A 174 35.11 26.37 -15.69
C LYS A 174 34.28 25.96 -14.48
N ALA A 175 34.33 26.76 -13.41
CA ALA A 175 33.47 26.59 -12.25
C ALA A 175 31.98 26.80 -12.60
N VAL A 176 31.09 26.04 -11.97
CA VAL A 176 29.63 25.99 -12.24
C VAL A 176 28.77 26.19 -11.00
#